data_AF-A0A1H3NLE5-F1
#
_entry.id   AF-A0A1H3NLE5-F1
#
_cell.length_a   1.000
_cell.length_b   1.000
_cell.length_c   1.000
_cell.angle_alpha   90.00
_cell.angle_beta   90.00
_cell.angle_gamma   90.00
#
_symmetry.space_group_name_H-M   'P 1'
#
loop_
_entity.id
_entity.type
_entity.pdbx_description
1 polymer ?
#
loop_
_entity_poly.entity_id
_entity_poly.type
_entity_poly.pdbx_seq_one_letter_code
_entity_poly.pdbx_strand_id
1 'polypeptide(L)'
;MLVVHALWSPGRGPLIWGLDGDRPVKSGSQAVRSTRAHPFAADTAALAEVHVGKPVTATLLLPSLRMAPLDPPELVRTTPRPAPQRPPALLPWVVPALLVDPAELTDERPQVRYGASVAHLRAMAAFADDLAARGRVLPSLLFVAGEPAARWRPIVTGPDAVTMHGLVAAMPPVARAEQDGRGGTAGQDPAGLVTDALDVLVDRAVRVARARSAASLDLLPPRRGRRPRHLPPAEGWLSALTAGDGRFPADQSVDESGIAELAEALAGWDAVGVEPTGPARALFRLTEPPPAPVDSTGHDEVAWRLEFLLQSTTDPSLQVSAHQVWSAPAGLERWIERPQELLLGELGRASTVYPDMASALRSSQPSGWNLDVDAAHRFLTTGAALLDAAGLELGRELHQCNSSSMVRGVIV
;
A
#
# COMPACT_ATOMS: atom_id res chain seq x y z
N MET A 1 11.07 -14.63 -29.50
CA MET A 1 10.28 -14.75 -28.22
C MET A 1 10.21 -13.39 -27.55
N LEU A 2 9.01 -12.94 -27.18
CA LEU A 2 8.77 -11.65 -26.55
C LEU A 2 8.96 -11.73 -25.02
N VAL A 3 9.84 -10.89 -24.48
CA VAL A 3 10.01 -10.68 -23.03
C VAL A 3 9.43 -9.32 -22.67
N VAL A 4 8.53 -9.29 -21.70
CA VAL A 4 7.82 -8.08 -21.27
C VAL A 4 8.29 -7.64 -19.89
N HIS A 5 8.59 -6.35 -19.77
CA HIS A 5 8.93 -5.67 -18.53
C HIS A 5 7.93 -4.55 -18.26
N ALA A 6 7.73 -4.23 -17.00
CA ALA A 6 6.94 -3.07 -16.59
C ALA A 6 7.75 -2.11 -15.71
N LEU A 7 7.28 -0.87 -15.61
CA LEU A 7 7.77 0.14 -14.67
C LEU A 7 6.63 1.09 -14.30
N TRP A 8 6.76 1.77 -13.15
CA TRP A 8 5.90 2.89 -12.79
C TRP A 8 6.54 4.20 -13.28
N SER A 9 5.78 5.00 -14.03
CA SER A 9 6.23 6.28 -14.55
C SER A 9 5.47 7.40 -13.85
N PRO A 10 6.12 8.19 -12.96
CA PRO A 10 5.46 9.26 -12.22
C PRO A 10 4.68 10.22 -13.12
N GLY A 11 3.44 10.54 -12.71
CA GLY A 11 2.53 11.39 -13.48
C GLY A 11 1.93 10.75 -14.75
N ARG A 12 2.40 9.58 -15.18
CA ARG A 12 1.85 8.83 -16.33
C ARG A 12 1.11 7.57 -15.90
N GLY A 13 1.67 6.79 -14.97
CA GLY A 13 1.14 5.51 -14.51
C GLY A 13 1.98 4.31 -14.98
N PRO A 14 1.38 3.10 -15.04
CA PRO A 14 2.12 1.87 -15.33
C PRO A 14 2.45 1.76 -16.81
N LEU A 15 3.72 1.56 -17.13
CA LEU A 15 4.20 1.34 -18.50
C LEU A 15 4.63 -0.10 -18.70
N ILE A 16 4.24 -0.69 -19.83
CA ILE A 16 4.72 -1.97 -20.32
C ILE A 16 5.61 -1.74 -21.53
N TRP A 17 6.76 -2.40 -21.57
CA TRP A 17 7.65 -2.42 -22.73
C TRP A 17 8.21 -3.84 -22.91
N GLY A 18 8.80 -4.12 -24.08
CA GLY A 18 9.25 -5.47 -24.36
C GLY A 18 10.49 -5.56 -25.23
N LEU A 19 11.06 -6.76 -25.22
CA LEU A 19 12.25 -7.15 -25.96
C LEU A 19 11.92 -8.33 -26.84
N ASP A 20 12.36 -8.24 -28.09
CA ASP A 20 12.18 -9.30 -29.07
C ASP A 20 13.53 -9.98 -29.32
N GLY A 21 13.64 -11.25 -28.91
CA GLY A 21 14.85 -12.05 -29.04
C GLY A 21 15.30 -12.27 -30.49
N ASP A 22 14.39 -12.12 -31.45
CA ASP A 22 14.64 -12.35 -32.88
C ASP A 22 15.19 -11.10 -33.59
N ARG A 23 15.24 -9.95 -32.89
CA ARG A 23 15.77 -8.67 -33.41
C ARG A 23 17.31 -8.53 -33.30
N PRO A 24 17.91 -7.64 -34.11
CA PRO A 24 19.35 -7.38 -34.10
C PRO A 24 19.86 -6.89 -32.74
N VAL A 25 21.06 -7.35 -32.36
CA VAL A 25 21.66 -7.06 -31.04
C VAL A 25 22.29 -5.66 -30.97
N LYS A 26 22.81 -5.16 -32.09
CA LYS A 26 23.63 -3.94 -32.14
C LYS A 26 22.84 -2.76 -32.69
N SER A 27 23.03 -1.60 -32.07
CA SER A 27 22.59 -0.34 -32.68
C SER A 27 23.43 -0.02 -33.91
N GLY A 28 22.80 0.51 -34.95
CA GLY A 28 23.51 1.07 -36.11
C GLY A 28 24.34 2.33 -35.78
N SER A 29 24.15 2.92 -34.59
CA SER A 29 24.85 4.13 -34.14
C SER A 29 25.78 3.87 -32.95
N GLN A 30 27.00 4.41 -33.03
CA GLN A 30 28.00 4.37 -31.95
C GLN A 30 27.94 5.60 -31.01
N ALA A 31 26.98 6.51 -31.19
CA ALA A 31 26.87 7.71 -30.38
C ALA A 31 26.58 7.37 -28.92
N VAL A 32 27.44 7.82 -28.00
CA VAL A 32 27.30 7.55 -26.55
C VAL A 32 26.58 8.69 -25.81
N ARG A 33 26.57 9.90 -26.39
CA ARG A 33 26.02 11.11 -25.78
C ARG A 33 24.57 11.44 -26.17
N SER A 34 24.03 10.82 -27.21
CA SER A 34 22.63 11.00 -27.63
C SER A 34 21.80 9.77 -27.29
N THR A 35 20.53 9.97 -26.93
CA THR A 35 19.59 8.88 -26.68
C THR A 35 19.37 8.09 -27.96
N ARG A 36 19.52 6.75 -27.91
CA ARG A 36 19.44 5.86 -29.07
C ARG A 36 18.22 4.97 -28.98
N ALA A 37 17.65 4.59 -30.12
CA ALA A 37 16.64 3.53 -30.14
C ALA A 37 17.24 2.20 -29.68
N HIS A 38 16.53 1.50 -28.80
CA HIS A 38 16.93 0.19 -28.31
C HIS A 38 16.88 -0.85 -29.44
N PRO A 39 18.00 -1.52 -29.78
CA PRO A 39 18.14 -2.25 -31.05
C PRO A 39 17.23 -3.48 -31.16
N PHE A 40 16.83 -4.06 -30.04
CA PHE A 40 15.92 -5.22 -29.99
C PHE A 40 14.71 -4.99 -29.09
N ALA A 41 14.29 -3.72 -28.91
CA ALA A 41 12.99 -3.47 -28.30
C ALA A 41 11.88 -3.86 -29.28
N ALA A 42 10.82 -4.48 -28.76
CA ALA A 42 9.59 -4.72 -29.50
C ALA A 42 8.95 -3.37 -29.86
N ASP A 43 8.30 -3.31 -31.02
CA ASP A 43 7.52 -2.12 -31.39
C ASP A 43 6.16 -2.13 -30.69
N THR A 44 5.46 -0.99 -30.75
CA THR A 44 4.15 -0.86 -30.11
C THR A 44 3.07 -1.73 -30.75
N ALA A 45 3.23 -2.16 -32.01
CA ALA A 45 2.27 -3.04 -32.67
C ALA A 45 2.35 -4.46 -32.07
N ALA A 46 3.57 -5.01 -31.95
CA ALA A 46 3.80 -6.29 -31.31
C ALA A 46 3.39 -6.29 -29.82
N LEU A 47 3.59 -5.17 -29.11
CA LEU A 47 3.10 -5.02 -27.73
C LEU A 47 1.57 -4.97 -27.66
N ALA A 48 0.91 -4.29 -28.60
CA ALA A 48 -0.54 -4.12 -28.64
C ALA A 48 -1.30 -5.41 -28.99
N GLU A 49 -0.63 -6.39 -29.61
CA GLU A 49 -1.18 -7.74 -29.80
C GLU A 49 -1.36 -8.50 -28.47
N VAL A 50 -0.62 -8.11 -27.43
CA VAL A 50 -0.56 -8.81 -26.14
C VAL A 50 -1.34 -8.07 -25.06
N HIS A 51 -1.17 -6.74 -24.99
CA HIS A 51 -1.78 -5.88 -23.98
C HIS A 51 -2.44 -4.65 -24.59
N VAL A 52 -3.57 -4.25 -24.03
CA VAL A 52 -4.25 -3.01 -24.42
C VAL A 52 -3.59 -1.83 -23.70
N GLY A 53 -3.21 -0.81 -24.47
CA GLY A 53 -2.64 0.41 -23.89
C GLY A 53 -2.40 1.50 -24.91
N LYS A 54 -2.12 2.71 -24.43
CA LYS A 54 -1.80 3.85 -25.26
C LYS A 54 -0.32 3.81 -25.67
N PRO A 55 0.01 3.83 -26.97
CA PRO A 55 1.40 3.89 -27.44
C PRO A 55 2.13 5.13 -26.94
N VAL A 56 3.33 4.90 -26.42
CA VAL A 56 4.20 5.93 -25.83
C VAL A 56 5.67 5.52 -25.99
N THR A 57 6.57 6.45 -25.67
CA THR A 57 8.01 6.16 -25.59
C THR A 57 8.51 6.39 -24.17
N ALA A 58 9.54 5.64 -23.78
CA ALA A 58 10.27 5.85 -22.54
C ALA A 58 11.78 5.85 -22.81
N THR A 59 12.53 6.60 -22.02
CA THR A 59 14.00 6.56 -22.06
C THR A 59 14.49 5.78 -20.85
N LEU A 60 15.17 4.66 -21.07
CA LEU A 60 15.65 3.77 -20.01
C LEU A 60 17.17 3.75 -19.93
N LEU A 61 17.69 3.84 -18.72
CA LEU A 61 19.10 3.62 -18.40
C LEU A 61 19.35 2.12 -18.19
N LEU A 62 19.95 1.48 -19.18
CA LEU A 62 20.15 0.03 -19.19
C LEU A 62 21.65 -0.33 -19.14
N PRO A 63 22.02 -1.43 -18.45
CA PRO A 63 23.39 -1.95 -18.50
C PRO A 63 23.80 -2.22 -19.94
N SER A 64 24.85 -1.54 -20.40
CA SER A 64 25.19 -1.49 -21.82
C SER A 64 26.68 -1.54 -22.06
N LEU A 65 27.04 -2.19 -23.15
CA LEU A 65 28.30 -1.97 -23.85
C LEU A 65 28.14 -0.77 -24.80
N ARG A 66 29.26 -0.33 -25.40
CA ARG A 66 29.28 0.85 -26.29
C ARG A 66 28.19 0.84 -27.38
N MET A 67 27.85 -0.33 -27.91
CA MET A 67 26.91 -0.48 -29.05
C MET A 67 25.66 -1.31 -28.77
N ALA A 68 25.53 -1.90 -27.58
CA ALA A 68 24.44 -2.82 -27.30
C ALA A 68 24.11 -2.84 -25.79
N PRO A 69 22.82 -2.76 -25.42
CA PRO A 69 22.38 -3.11 -24.07
C PRO A 69 22.63 -4.61 -23.83
N LEU A 70 22.89 -5.00 -22.58
CA LEU A 70 23.01 -6.41 -22.19
C LEU A 70 21.66 -7.13 -22.31
N ASP A 71 21.69 -8.45 -22.46
CA ASP A 71 20.46 -9.24 -22.39
C ASP A 71 20.00 -9.33 -20.94
N PRO A 72 18.72 -9.11 -20.64
CA PRO A 72 18.18 -9.47 -19.33
C PRO A 72 18.16 -11.00 -19.18
N PRO A 73 18.17 -11.51 -17.93
CA PRO A 73 18.23 -12.95 -17.67
C PRO A 73 17.05 -13.73 -18.27
N GLU A 74 15.91 -13.08 -18.46
CA GLU A 74 14.72 -13.68 -19.04
C GLU A 74 14.81 -13.85 -20.57
N LEU A 75 15.72 -13.14 -21.25
CA LEU A 75 15.83 -13.16 -22.70
C LEU A 75 16.70 -14.32 -23.19
N VAL A 76 16.04 -15.28 -23.83
CA VAL A 76 16.70 -16.41 -24.51
C VAL A 76 16.99 -16.02 -25.96
N ARG A 77 18.25 -16.16 -26.37
CA ARG A 77 18.66 -15.98 -27.77
C ARG A 77 18.94 -17.30 -28.44
N THR A 78 18.52 -17.42 -29.69
CA THR A 78 18.87 -18.54 -30.58
C THR A 78 20.37 -18.59 -30.86
N THR A 79 21.03 -17.43 -30.95
CA THR A 79 22.50 -17.32 -31.05
C THR A 79 23.07 -16.61 -29.83
N PRO A 80 23.86 -17.30 -28.98
CA PRO A 80 24.49 -16.69 -27.80
C PRO A 80 25.44 -15.55 -28.17
N ARG A 81 25.51 -14.52 -27.32
CA ARG A 81 26.49 -13.44 -27.51
C ARG A 81 27.89 -13.85 -27.03
N PRO A 82 28.95 -13.31 -27.64
CA PRO A 82 30.28 -13.34 -27.03
C PRO A 82 30.26 -12.67 -25.66
N ALA A 83 31.06 -13.20 -24.72
CA ALA A 83 31.20 -12.61 -23.40
C ALA A 83 31.71 -11.15 -23.50
N PRO A 84 31.20 -10.24 -22.66
CA PRO A 84 31.65 -8.84 -22.66
C PRO A 84 33.12 -8.75 -22.24
N GLN A 85 33.94 -8.08 -23.06
CA GLN A 85 35.37 -7.86 -22.75
C GLN A 85 35.61 -6.63 -21.85
N ARG A 86 34.58 -5.82 -21.61
CA ARG A 86 34.65 -4.59 -20.79
C ARG A 86 33.47 -4.57 -19.82
N PRO A 87 33.63 -3.95 -18.64
CA PRO A 87 32.51 -3.77 -17.72
C PRO A 87 31.41 -2.93 -18.39
N PRO A 88 30.14 -3.28 -18.18
CA PRO A 88 29.02 -2.50 -18.69
C PRO A 88 28.89 -1.17 -17.94
N ALA A 89 28.29 -0.18 -18.61
CA ALA A 89 27.87 1.09 -18.01
C ALA A 89 26.39 1.34 -18.30
N LEU A 90 25.72 2.14 -17.48
CA LEU A 90 24.34 2.55 -17.78
C LEU A 90 24.34 3.55 -18.93
N LEU A 91 23.68 3.21 -20.03
CA LEU A 91 23.51 4.09 -21.18
C LEU A 91 22.01 4.28 -21.47
N PRO A 92 21.60 5.47 -21.95
CA PRO A 92 20.20 5.77 -22.20
C PRO A 92 19.73 5.19 -23.54
N TRP A 93 18.57 4.54 -23.53
CA TRP A 93 17.92 3.94 -24.69
C TRP A 93 16.44 4.33 -24.75
N VAL A 94 15.97 4.76 -25.92
CA VAL A 94 14.54 4.93 -26.20
C VAL A 94 13.94 3.57 -26.48
N VAL A 95 12.89 3.21 -25.74
CA VAL A 95 12.07 2.03 -25.98
C VAL A 95 10.64 2.45 -26.35
N PRO A 96 10.01 1.78 -27.33
CA PRO A 96 8.56 1.80 -27.48
C PRO A 96 7.91 1.14 -26.25
N ALA A 97 6.81 1.71 -25.78
CA ALA A 97 6.07 1.22 -24.62
C ALA A 97 4.57 1.46 -24.80
N LEU A 98 3.77 0.82 -23.93
CA LEU A 98 2.35 1.03 -23.77
C LEU A 98 2.08 1.59 -22.37
N LEU A 99 1.35 2.69 -22.28
CA LEU A 99 0.70 3.11 -21.04
C LEU A 99 -0.57 2.27 -20.87
N VAL A 100 -0.59 1.42 -19.85
CA VAL A 100 -1.66 0.46 -19.64
C VAL A 100 -2.54 0.85 -18.47
N ASP A 101 -3.73 0.26 -18.42
CA ASP A 101 -4.52 0.26 -17.21
C ASP A 101 -3.89 -0.71 -16.18
N PRO A 102 -3.86 -0.40 -14.87
CA PRO A 102 -3.36 -1.34 -13.86
C PRO A 102 -4.02 -2.73 -13.91
N ALA A 103 -5.29 -2.82 -14.33
CA ALA A 103 -5.98 -4.10 -14.49
C ALA A 103 -5.38 -4.97 -15.61
N GLU A 104 -4.73 -4.38 -16.61
CA GLU A 104 -4.04 -5.14 -17.67
C GLU A 104 -2.76 -5.82 -17.17
N LEU A 105 -2.22 -5.38 -16.03
CA LEU A 105 -1.06 -6.04 -15.45
C LEU A 105 -1.40 -7.47 -15.04
N THR A 106 -2.61 -7.75 -14.56
CA THR A 106 -3.00 -9.08 -14.07
C THR A 106 -3.35 -10.08 -15.17
N ASP A 107 -3.52 -9.63 -16.41
CA ASP A 107 -3.83 -10.50 -17.56
C ASP A 107 -2.55 -11.11 -18.16
N GLU A 108 -2.15 -12.29 -17.69
CA GLU A 108 -1.00 -13.02 -18.21
C GLU A 108 -1.26 -13.67 -19.57
N ARG A 109 -0.38 -13.40 -20.54
CA ARG A 109 -0.38 -14.09 -21.84
C ARG A 109 0.63 -15.25 -21.86
N PRO A 110 0.19 -16.50 -22.12
CA PRO A 110 1.09 -17.67 -22.15
C PRO A 110 2.22 -17.58 -23.18
N GLN A 111 2.04 -16.80 -24.24
CA GLN A 111 3.01 -16.65 -25.33
C GLN A 111 4.14 -15.67 -24.99
N VAL A 112 4.05 -14.99 -23.83
CA VAL A 112 4.97 -13.94 -23.40
C VAL A 112 5.69 -14.35 -22.12
N ARG A 113 6.97 -14.01 -22.04
CA ARG A 113 7.73 -14.16 -20.80
C ARG A 113 7.75 -12.83 -20.05
N TYR A 114 7.17 -12.80 -18.85
CA TYR A 114 7.20 -11.62 -17.99
C TYR A 114 8.46 -11.60 -17.13
N GLY A 115 9.13 -10.45 -17.09
CA GLY A 115 10.27 -10.21 -16.20
C GLY A 115 9.83 -9.86 -14.78
N ALA A 116 10.77 -9.89 -13.83
CA ALA A 116 10.50 -9.64 -12.41
C ALA A 116 9.82 -8.29 -12.13
N SER A 117 10.03 -7.28 -12.99
CA SER A 117 9.40 -5.96 -12.81
C SER A 117 7.88 -5.96 -13.03
N VAL A 118 7.36 -6.88 -13.81
CA VAL A 118 5.90 -7.05 -14.00
C VAL A 118 5.29 -7.63 -12.72
N ALA A 119 5.92 -8.66 -12.15
CA ALA A 119 5.50 -9.23 -10.88
C ALA A 119 5.54 -8.20 -9.73
N HIS A 120 6.57 -7.35 -9.70
CA HIS A 120 6.68 -6.26 -8.72
C HIS A 120 5.53 -5.24 -8.86
N LEU A 121 5.24 -4.77 -10.08
CA LEU A 121 4.15 -3.81 -10.33
C LEU A 121 2.77 -4.41 -10.00
N ARG A 122 2.57 -5.72 -10.26
CA ARG A 122 1.38 -6.46 -9.82
C ARG A 122 1.26 -6.53 -8.30
N ALA A 123 2.36 -6.78 -7.60
CA ALA A 123 2.37 -6.80 -6.13
C ALA A 123 1.98 -5.42 -5.55
N MET A 124 2.44 -4.32 -6.17
CA MET A 124 2.01 -2.97 -5.77
C MET A 124 0.51 -2.75 -6.03
N ALA A 125 -0.01 -3.17 -7.19
CA ALA A 125 -1.45 -3.07 -7.50
C ALA A 125 -2.30 -3.91 -6.53
N ALA A 126 -1.88 -5.14 -6.23
CA ALA A 126 -2.57 -6.00 -5.26
C ALA A 126 -2.57 -5.41 -3.84
N PHE A 127 -1.46 -4.80 -3.43
CA PHE A 127 -1.38 -4.12 -2.13
C PHE A 127 -2.30 -2.89 -2.08
N ALA A 128 -2.39 -2.12 -3.17
CA ALA A 128 -3.33 -1.01 -3.27
C ALA A 128 -4.80 -1.46 -3.20
N ASP A 129 -5.14 -2.55 -3.90
CA ASP A 129 -6.48 -3.15 -3.84
C ASP A 129 -6.82 -3.64 -2.42
N ASP A 130 -5.86 -4.24 -1.71
CA ASP A 130 -6.01 -4.69 -0.33
C ASP A 130 -6.23 -3.53 0.65
N LEU A 131 -5.44 -2.45 0.54
CA LEU A 131 -5.63 -1.23 1.33
C LEU A 131 -7.03 -0.63 1.11
N ALA A 132 -7.46 -0.54 -0.14
CA ALA A 132 -8.80 -0.04 -0.48
C ALA A 132 -9.91 -0.95 0.07
N ALA A 133 -9.76 -2.28 -0.05
CA ALA A 133 -10.72 -3.26 0.43
C ALA A 133 -10.88 -3.23 1.95
N ARG A 134 -9.78 -3.00 2.69
CA ARG A 134 -9.78 -2.83 4.16
C ARG A 134 -10.20 -1.42 4.62
N GLY A 135 -10.52 -0.52 3.69
CA GLY A 135 -10.91 0.86 4.01
C GLY A 135 -9.75 1.71 4.59
N ARG A 136 -8.50 1.34 4.30
CA ARG A 136 -7.28 2.01 4.77
C ARG A 136 -6.97 3.24 3.91
N VAL A 137 -7.95 4.11 3.77
CA VAL A 137 -7.91 5.27 2.89
C VAL A 137 -8.51 6.49 3.57
N LEU A 138 -8.01 7.67 3.21
CA LEU A 138 -8.61 8.94 3.62
C LEU A 138 -8.93 9.81 2.40
N PRO A 139 -10.05 10.54 2.44
CA PRO A 139 -10.30 11.55 1.44
C PRO A 139 -9.36 12.74 1.67
N SER A 140 -8.81 13.28 0.59
CA SER A 140 -7.86 14.39 0.62
C SER A 140 -8.11 15.36 -0.54
N LEU A 141 -7.56 16.56 -0.41
CA LEU A 141 -7.61 17.62 -1.40
C LEU A 141 -6.18 17.89 -1.87
N LEU A 142 -5.91 17.62 -3.15
CA LEU A 142 -4.62 17.85 -3.78
C LEU A 142 -4.74 18.87 -4.91
N PHE A 143 -3.61 19.39 -5.36
CA PHE A 143 -3.54 20.25 -6.54
C PHE A 143 -2.82 19.53 -7.67
N VAL A 144 -3.53 19.28 -8.77
CA VAL A 144 -3.00 18.62 -9.96
C VAL A 144 -2.91 19.65 -11.08
N ALA A 145 -1.69 19.95 -11.52
CA ALA A 145 -1.43 21.00 -12.52
C ALA A 145 -2.02 22.38 -12.13
N GLY A 146 -2.05 22.69 -10.83
CA GLY A 146 -2.59 23.95 -10.29
C GLY A 146 -4.10 23.95 -10.06
N GLU A 147 -4.82 22.89 -10.45
CA GLU A 147 -6.26 22.76 -10.20
C GLU A 147 -6.54 21.89 -8.97
N PRO A 148 -7.51 22.24 -8.12
CA PRO A 148 -7.91 21.41 -6.99
C PRO A 148 -8.54 20.09 -7.48
N ALA A 149 -8.19 18.99 -6.83
CA ALA A 149 -8.68 17.65 -7.13
C ALA A 149 -8.88 16.85 -5.84
N ALA A 150 -9.97 16.09 -5.80
CA ALA A 150 -10.25 15.18 -4.69
C ALA A 150 -9.62 13.82 -4.95
N ARG A 151 -8.91 13.27 -3.95
CA ARG A 151 -8.23 11.98 -4.02
C ARG A 151 -8.48 11.14 -2.78
N TRP A 152 -8.47 9.82 -2.95
CA TRP A 152 -8.38 8.87 -1.84
C TRP A 152 -6.92 8.49 -1.65
N ARG A 153 -6.33 8.94 -0.55
CA ARG A 153 -4.94 8.64 -0.19
C ARG A 153 -4.87 7.38 0.67
N PRO A 154 -3.84 6.53 0.50
CA PRO A 154 -3.62 5.38 1.38
C PRO A 154 -3.21 5.81 2.80
N ILE A 155 -3.61 5.01 3.78
CA ILE A 155 -3.06 5.03 5.14
C ILE A 155 -2.16 3.81 5.29
N VAL A 156 -0.85 4.02 5.31
CA VAL A 156 0.15 2.96 5.42
C VAL A 156 0.78 3.01 6.81
N THR A 157 0.24 2.24 7.76
CA THR A 157 0.78 2.16 9.13
C THR A 157 0.91 0.69 9.58
N GLY A 158 1.75 0.45 10.60
CA GLY A 158 1.91 -0.88 11.18
C GLY A 158 2.36 -1.94 10.15
N PRO A 159 1.66 -3.09 10.02
CA PRO A 159 1.98 -4.12 9.04
C PRO A 159 2.02 -3.63 7.58
N ASP A 160 1.19 -2.64 7.24
CA ASP A 160 1.16 -2.04 5.90
C ASP A 160 2.50 -1.38 5.57
N ALA A 161 3.12 -0.70 6.55
CA ALA A 161 4.42 -0.06 6.39
C ALA A 161 5.54 -1.08 6.18
N VAL A 162 5.48 -2.25 6.84
CA VAL A 162 6.43 -3.35 6.60
C VAL A 162 6.29 -3.88 5.17
N THR A 163 5.05 -4.06 4.70
CA THR A 163 4.77 -4.50 3.33
C THR A 163 5.28 -3.49 2.30
N MET A 164 5.04 -2.19 2.53
CA MET A 164 5.56 -1.12 1.68
C MET A 164 7.09 -1.11 1.64
N HIS A 165 7.78 -1.22 2.79
CA HIS A 165 9.25 -1.34 2.82
C HIS A 165 9.75 -2.57 2.05
N GLY A 166 9.04 -3.70 2.14
CA GLY A 166 9.31 -4.90 1.35
C GLY A 166 9.23 -4.64 -0.16
N LEU A 167 8.20 -3.92 -0.62
CA LEU A 167 8.04 -3.51 -2.03
C LEU A 167 9.16 -2.57 -2.49
N VAL A 168 9.56 -1.62 -1.66
CA VAL A 168 10.68 -0.70 -1.93
C VAL A 168 12.00 -1.49 -2.07
N ALA A 169 12.29 -2.38 -1.12
CA ALA A 169 13.51 -3.18 -1.11
C ALA A 169 13.57 -4.20 -2.26
N ALA A 170 12.43 -4.78 -2.63
CA ALA A 170 12.32 -5.77 -3.69
C ALA A 170 12.26 -5.17 -5.10
N MET A 171 12.23 -3.84 -5.25
CA MET A 171 12.07 -3.20 -6.56
C MET A 171 13.19 -3.61 -7.53
N PRO A 172 12.85 -4.27 -8.66
CA PRO A 172 13.84 -4.65 -9.66
C PRO A 172 14.50 -3.41 -10.28
N PRO A 173 15.82 -3.39 -10.51
CA PRO A 173 16.49 -2.23 -11.11
C PRO A 173 15.89 -1.76 -12.44
N VAL A 174 15.38 -2.70 -13.24
CA VAL A 174 14.72 -2.39 -14.53
C VAL A 174 13.38 -1.65 -14.36
N ALA A 175 12.72 -1.78 -13.21
CA ALA A 175 11.47 -1.09 -12.87
C ALA A 175 11.70 0.39 -12.50
N ARG A 176 12.94 0.79 -12.23
CA ARG A 176 13.37 2.17 -11.92
C ARG A 176 14.43 2.68 -12.91
N ALA A 177 14.40 2.14 -14.12
CA ALA A 177 15.36 2.48 -15.16
C ALA A 177 14.95 3.73 -15.95
N GLU A 178 13.72 4.24 -15.76
CA GLU A 178 13.26 5.43 -16.48
C GLU A 178 14.08 6.66 -16.12
N GLN A 179 14.49 7.39 -17.16
CA GLN A 179 15.18 8.66 -17.04
C GLN A 179 14.23 9.76 -17.51
N ASP A 180 13.79 10.61 -16.57
CA ASP A 180 12.98 11.77 -16.88
C ASP A 180 13.88 12.94 -17.30
N GLY A 181 13.83 13.31 -18.58
CA GLY A 181 14.74 14.31 -19.16
C GLY A 181 16.22 13.88 -19.15
N ARG A 182 17.12 14.77 -19.59
CA ARG A 182 18.56 14.46 -19.67
C ARG A 182 19.21 14.62 -18.29
N GLY A 183 19.60 13.51 -17.67
CA GLY A 183 20.24 13.49 -16.36
C GLY A 183 19.29 13.57 -15.16
N GLY A 184 17.96 13.53 -15.38
CA GLY A 184 17.00 13.42 -14.28
C GLY A 184 16.98 11.99 -13.72
N THR A 185 17.09 11.91 -12.40
CA THR A 185 17.11 10.65 -11.64
C THR A 185 15.85 10.45 -10.80
N ALA A 186 14.82 11.28 -10.99
CA ALA A 186 13.57 11.19 -10.22
C ALA A 186 12.91 9.81 -10.35
N GLY A 187 12.98 9.19 -11.54
CA GLY A 187 12.52 7.82 -11.80
C GLY A 187 13.42 6.72 -11.23
N GLN A 188 14.38 7.04 -10.36
CA GLN A 188 15.34 6.09 -9.79
C GLN A 188 15.20 5.91 -8.28
N ASP A 189 14.39 6.71 -7.58
CA ASP A 189 14.14 6.55 -6.14
C ASP A 189 13.04 5.49 -5.91
N PRO A 190 13.39 4.30 -5.38
CA PRO A 190 12.39 3.26 -5.16
C PRO A 190 11.31 3.67 -4.16
N ALA A 191 11.64 4.46 -3.13
CA ALA A 191 10.68 4.88 -2.12
C ALA A 191 9.66 5.86 -2.72
N GLY A 192 10.13 6.93 -3.38
CA GLY A 192 9.26 7.88 -4.08
C GLY A 192 8.38 7.23 -5.15
N LEU A 193 8.91 6.26 -5.91
CA LEU A 193 8.15 5.53 -6.91
C LEU A 193 7.02 4.67 -6.31
N VAL A 194 7.30 3.96 -5.21
CA VAL A 194 6.27 3.15 -4.54
C VAL A 194 5.20 4.06 -3.93
N THR A 195 5.59 5.15 -3.27
CA THR A 195 4.63 6.12 -2.70
C THR A 195 3.71 6.71 -3.78
N ASP A 196 4.28 7.25 -4.86
CA ASP A 196 3.51 7.82 -5.98
C ASP A 196 2.60 6.77 -6.63
N ALA A 197 3.09 5.54 -6.80
CA ALA A 197 2.28 4.44 -7.31
C ALA A 197 1.10 4.11 -6.40
N LEU A 198 1.32 4.00 -5.09
CA LEU A 198 0.26 3.68 -4.15
C LEU A 198 -0.80 4.79 -4.06
N ASP A 199 -0.40 6.07 -4.07
CA ASP A 199 -1.34 7.19 -4.08
C ASP A 199 -2.32 7.11 -5.27
N VAL A 200 -1.81 6.78 -6.46
CA VAL A 200 -2.62 6.67 -7.68
C VAL A 200 -3.42 5.35 -7.73
N LEU A 201 -2.80 4.23 -7.38
CA LEU A 201 -3.41 2.91 -7.46
C LEU A 201 -4.53 2.74 -6.43
N VAL A 202 -4.36 3.29 -5.22
CA VAL A 202 -5.39 3.25 -4.17
C VAL A 202 -6.57 4.14 -4.50
N ASP A 203 -6.33 5.37 -4.98
CA ASP A 203 -7.41 6.24 -5.47
C ASP A 203 -8.25 5.55 -6.54
N ARG A 204 -7.57 4.89 -7.49
CA ARG A 204 -8.21 4.09 -8.52
C ARG A 204 -9.01 2.92 -7.93
N ALA A 205 -8.41 2.12 -7.04
CA ALA A 205 -9.04 0.93 -6.46
C ALA A 205 -10.34 1.28 -5.75
N VAL A 206 -10.34 2.37 -4.95
CA VAL A 206 -11.55 2.88 -4.29
C VAL A 206 -12.63 3.28 -5.30
N ARG A 207 -12.25 4.01 -6.36
CA ARG A 207 -13.21 4.43 -7.40
C ARG A 207 -13.79 3.26 -8.18
N VAL A 208 -12.98 2.25 -8.52
CA VAL A 208 -13.42 1.02 -9.19
C VAL A 208 -14.37 0.22 -8.29
N ALA A 209 -14.00 0.03 -7.02
CA ALA A 209 -14.86 -0.65 -6.05
C ALA A 209 -16.22 0.05 -5.90
N ARG A 210 -16.22 1.39 -5.83
CA ARG A 210 -17.46 2.16 -5.78
C ARG A 210 -18.28 2.04 -7.07
N ALA A 211 -17.66 2.13 -8.24
CA ALA A 211 -18.37 2.02 -9.52
C ALA A 211 -19.03 0.64 -9.71
N ARG A 212 -18.49 -0.42 -9.08
CA ARG A 212 -19.07 -1.76 -9.07
C ARG A 212 -20.16 -1.95 -8.01
N SER A 213 -20.21 -1.09 -6.99
CA SER A 213 -21.22 -1.17 -5.94
C SER A 213 -22.58 -0.74 -6.46
N ALA A 214 -23.62 -1.53 -6.18
CA ALA A 214 -25.00 -1.19 -6.51
C ALA A 214 -25.56 -0.04 -5.64
N ALA A 215 -24.92 0.23 -4.49
CA ALA A 215 -25.31 1.31 -3.60
C ALA A 215 -24.65 2.62 -4.02
N SER A 216 -25.46 3.62 -4.37
CA SER A 216 -24.97 4.99 -4.55
C SER A 216 -24.56 5.58 -3.20
N LEU A 217 -23.30 5.99 -3.08
CA LEU A 217 -22.84 6.76 -1.93
C LEU A 217 -23.16 8.24 -2.16
N ASP A 218 -24.32 8.69 -1.70
CA ASP A 218 -24.68 10.11 -1.73
C ASP A 218 -24.22 10.80 -0.44
N LEU A 219 -23.11 11.52 -0.55
CA LEU A 219 -22.52 12.26 0.58
C LEU A 219 -23.18 13.62 0.80
N LEU A 220 -24.01 14.07 -0.15
CA LEU A 220 -24.67 15.35 -0.10
C LEU A 220 -26.18 15.18 0.08
N PRO A 221 -26.84 16.04 0.85
CA PRO A 221 -28.29 16.05 0.87
C PRO A 221 -28.83 16.44 -0.52
N PRO A 222 -29.99 15.89 -0.93
CA PRO A 222 -30.61 16.24 -2.20
C PRO A 222 -30.91 17.75 -2.23
N ARG A 223 -30.33 18.46 -3.21
CA ARG A 223 -30.52 19.91 -3.31
C ARG A 223 -31.98 20.25 -3.65
N ARG A 224 -32.54 21.20 -2.91
CA ARG A 224 -33.86 21.80 -3.18
C ARG A 224 -33.66 23.24 -3.68
N GLY A 225 -34.19 23.57 -4.85
CA GLY A 225 -34.18 24.95 -5.40
C GLY A 225 -33.15 25.22 -6.50
N ARG A 226 -32.91 26.51 -6.77
CA ARG A 226 -32.02 26.98 -7.85
C ARG A 226 -30.56 26.69 -7.51
N ARG A 227 -29.80 26.17 -8.49
CA ARG A 227 -28.36 25.93 -8.33
C ARG A 227 -27.63 27.26 -8.04
N PRO A 228 -26.71 27.29 -7.06
CA PRO A 228 -25.93 28.49 -6.77
C PRO A 228 -25.01 28.84 -7.94
N ARG A 229 -24.65 30.12 -8.06
CA ARG A 229 -23.73 30.60 -9.10
C ARG A 229 -22.29 30.10 -8.87
N HIS A 230 -21.92 29.94 -7.60
CA HIS A 230 -20.65 29.36 -7.16
C HIS A 230 -20.93 28.17 -6.26
N LEU A 231 -20.26 27.06 -6.53
CA LEU A 231 -20.40 25.84 -5.77
C LEU A 231 -19.61 25.97 -4.46
N PRO A 232 -20.21 25.72 -3.27
CA PRO A 232 -19.45 25.67 -2.04
C PRO A 232 -18.30 24.65 -2.16
N PRO A 233 -17.05 25.00 -1.81
CA PRO A 233 -15.88 24.14 -1.99
C PRO A 233 -16.04 22.74 -1.40
N ALA A 234 -16.62 22.62 -0.20
CA ALA A 234 -16.88 21.32 0.43
C ALA A 234 -17.86 20.46 -0.39
N GLU A 235 -18.91 21.05 -0.96
CA GLU A 235 -19.86 20.33 -1.82
C GLU A 235 -19.21 19.91 -3.16
N GLY A 236 -18.36 20.77 -3.73
CA GLY A 236 -17.56 20.45 -4.90
C GLY A 236 -16.58 19.31 -4.65
N TRP A 237 -15.91 19.32 -3.50
CA TRP A 237 -14.97 18.29 -3.10
C TRP A 237 -15.66 16.94 -2.84
N LEU A 238 -16.79 16.92 -2.14
CA LEU A 238 -17.59 15.69 -1.95
C LEU A 238 -18.11 15.13 -3.29
N SER A 239 -18.52 16.00 -4.21
CA SER A 239 -18.90 15.59 -5.57
C SER A 239 -17.70 15.02 -6.34
N ALA A 240 -16.52 15.63 -6.22
CA ALA A 240 -15.29 15.16 -6.85
C ALA A 240 -14.80 13.82 -6.27
N LEU A 241 -14.88 13.63 -4.94
CA LEU A 241 -14.57 12.35 -4.29
C LEU A 241 -15.42 11.21 -4.85
N THR A 242 -16.69 11.51 -5.14
CA THR A 242 -17.69 10.57 -5.69
C THR A 242 -17.70 10.50 -7.23
N ALA A 243 -16.88 11.31 -7.92
CA ALA A 243 -16.70 11.26 -9.36
C ALA A 243 -15.69 10.18 -9.80
N GLY A 244 -15.66 9.85 -11.09
CA GLY A 244 -14.72 8.87 -11.65
C GLY A 244 -13.29 9.39 -11.82
N ASP A 245 -13.09 10.70 -11.92
CA ASP A 245 -11.81 11.35 -12.23
C ASP A 245 -11.26 12.23 -11.08
N GLY A 246 -12.04 12.42 -10.02
CA GLY A 246 -11.67 13.24 -8.87
C GLY A 246 -11.63 14.73 -9.15
N ARG A 247 -12.18 15.19 -10.28
CA ARG A 247 -12.20 16.61 -10.64
C ARG A 247 -13.44 17.30 -10.08
N PHE A 248 -13.29 18.57 -9.74
CA PHE A 248 -14.43 19.42 -9.41
C PHE A 248 -15.35 19.58 -10.63
N PRO A 249 -16.66 19.79 -10.43
CA PRO A 249 -17.60 19.96 -11.54
C PRO A 249 -17.21 21.10 -12.48
N ALA A 250 -16.97 20.79 -13.76
CA ALA A 250 -16.52 21.76 -14.76
C ALA A 250 -17.58 22.81 -15.13
N ASP A 251 -18.85 22.57 -14.83
CA ASP A 251 -19.98 23.46 -15.13
C ASP A 251 -20.15 24.61 -14.13
N GLN A 252 -19.37 24.61 -13.04
CA GLN A 252 -19.52 25.56 -11.93
C GLN A 252 -18.15 26.09 -11.51
N SER A 253 -18.03 27.41 -11.36
CA SER A 253 -16.83 27.98 -10.73
C SER A 253 -16.88 27.74 -9.23
N VAL A 254 -15.76 27.28 -8.70
CA VAL A 254 -15.54 27.09 -7.26
C VAL A 254 -14.83 28.34 -6.73
N ASP A 255 -15.20 28.79 -5.54
CA ASP A 255 -14.55 29.92 -4.88
C ASP A 255 -13.13 29.54 -4.42
N GLU A 256 -12.11 30.10 -5.05
CA GLU A 256 -10.70 29.84 -4.73
C GLU A 256 -10.35 30.18 -3.27
N SER A 257 -10.99 31.21 -2.69
CA SER A 257 -10.71 31.58 -1.31
C SER A 257 -11.20 30.51 -0.33
N GLY A 258 -12.36 29.89 -0.60
CA GLY A 258 -12.88 28.80 0.22
C GLY A 258 -12.20 27.45 -0.01
N ILE A 259 -11.38 27.29 -1.06
CA ILE A 259 -10.55 26.08 -1.26
C ILE A 259 -9.41 26.04 -0.24
N ALA A 260 -8.81 27.19 0.09
CA ALA A 260 -7.77 27.28 1.12
C ALA A 260 -8.34 26.94 2.51
N GLU A 261 -9.52 27.46 2.85
CA GLU A 261 -10.22 27.12 4.10
C GLU A 261 -10.55 25.63 4.19
N LEU A 262 -10.99 25.03 3.07
CA LEU A 262 -11.23 23.59 3.01
C LEU A 262 -9.94 22.79 3.21
N ALA A 263 -8.83 23.20 2.58
CA ALA A 263 -7.53 22.56 2.77
C ALA A 263 -7.07 22.63 4.24
N GLU A 264 -7.24 23.78 4.89
CA GLU A 264 -6.92 23.94 6.31
C GLU A 264 -7.80 23.04 7.19
N ALA A 265 -9.10 22.95 6.91
CA ALA A 265 -10.02 22.07 7.63
C ALA A 265 -9.67 20.58 7.47
N LEU A 266 -9.09 20.18 6.33
CA LEU A 266 -8.67 18.81 6.04
C LEU A 266 -7.25 18.49 6.53
N ALA A 267 -6.44 19.49 6.91
CA ALA A 267 -5.05 19.29 7.31
C ALA A 267 -4.87 18.29 8.47
N GLY A 268 -5.81 18.28 9.41
CA GLY A 268 -5.81 17.32 10.51
C GLY A 268 -6.03 15.87 10.03
N TRP A 269 -6.80 15.68 8.95
CA TRP A 269 -6.95 14.36 8.33
C TRP A 269 -5.71 13.99 7.55
N ASP A 270 -5.05 14.93 6.87
CA ASP A 270 -3.81 14.68 6.12
C ASP A 270 -2.65 14.27 7.03
N ALA A 271 -2.64 14.70 8.30
CA ALA A 271 -1.64 14.29 9.29
C ALA A 271 -1.76 12.80 9.70
N VAL A 272 -2.95 12.19 9.56
CA VAL A 272 -3.17 10.79 9.95
C VAL A 272 -2.28 9.86 9.12
N GLY A 273 -1.53 8.99 9.80
CA GLY A 273 -0.62 8.03 9.16
C GLY A 273 0.70 8.62 8.64
N VAL A 274 0.89 9.94 8.76
CA VAL A 274 2.17 10.63 8.50
C VAL A 274 3.03 10.73 9.77
N GLU A 275 2.38 10.68 10.94
CA GLU A 275 3.08 10.68 12.21
C GLU A 275 4.09 9.52 12.30
N PRO A 276 5.32 9.79 12.78
CA PRO A 276 6.27 8.72 13.02
C PRO A 276 5.62 7.70 13.94
N THR A 277 5.63 6.43 13.52
CA THR A 277 5.16 5.35 14.39
C THR A 277 5.97 5.46 15.68
N GLY A 278 5.29 5.63 16.83
CA GLY A 278 5.95 5.78 18.12
C GLY A 278 6.93 4.63 18.41
N PRO A 279 7.76 4.73 19.45
CA PRO A 279 8.78 3.71 19.75
C PRO A 279 8.18 2.32 20.06
N ALA A 280 6.90 2.28 20.43
CA ALA A 280 6.13 1.07 20.67
C ALA A 280 4.65 1.25 20.29
N ARG A 281 3.93 0.13 20.17
CA ARG A 281 2.49 0.03 19.88
C ARG A 281 1.84 -1.00 20.80
N ALA A 282 0.53 -0.92 21.00
CA ALA A 282 -0.15 -1.97 21.77
C ALA A 282 -0.25 -3.29 20.99
N LEU A 283 -0.04 -4.38 21.72
CA LEU A 283 -0.18 -5.75 21.28
C LEU A 283 -1.19 -6.45 22.20
N PHE A 284 -2.17 -7.11 21.60
CA PHE A 284 -3.19 -7.87 22.30
C PHE A 284 -2.92 -9.37 22.12
N ARG A 285 -2.78 -10.09 23.24
CA ARG A 285 -2.53 -11.52 23.22
C ARG A 285 -3.65 -12.25 23.96
N LEU A 286 -4.34 -13.15 23.28
CA LEU A 286 -5.35 -13.98 23.92
C LEU A 286 -4.68 -15.25 24.46
N THR A 287 -4.74 -15.43 25.77
CA THR A 287 -4.21 -16.60 26.46
C THR A 287 -5.36 -17.54 26.79
N GLU A 288 -5.22 -18.82 26.42
CA GLU A 288 -6.16 -19.89 26.76
C GLU A 288 -6.08 -20.18 28.27
N PRO A 289 -7.22 -20.37 28.95
CA PRO A 289 -7.21 -20.76 30.35
C PRO A 289 -6.64 -22.17 30.53
N PRO A 290 -5.94 -22.44 31.65
CA PRO A 290 -5.44 -23.78 31.94
C PRO A 290 -6.59 -24.78 32.09
N PRO A 291 -6.40 -26.06 31.71
CA PRO A 291 -7.43 -27.08 31.84
C PRO A 291 -7.85 -27.22 33.31
N ALA A 292 -9.16 -27.27 33.55
CA ALA A 292 -9.71 -27.38 34.91
C ALA A 292 -9.18 -28.66 35.60
N PRO A 293 -8.71 -28.58 36.86
CA PRO A 293 -8.32 -29.76 37.61
C PRO A 293 -9.54 -30.67 37.85
N VAL A 294 -9.30 -31.98 37.77
CA VAL A 294 -10.33 -33.05 37.72
C VAL A 294 -11.29 -33.07 38.93
N ASP A 295 -10.95 -32.36 40.00
CA ASP A 295 -11.67 -32.37 41.29
C ASP A 295 -12.31 -31.02 41.67
N SER A 296 -12.36 -30.03 40.77
CA SER A 296 -13.03 -28.75 41.06
C SER A 296 -14.55 -28.87 40.92
N THR A 297 -15.27 -29.07 42.03
CA THR A 297 -16.74 -29.00 42.11
C THR A 297 -17.28 -27.57 42.21
N GLY A 298 -16.50 -26.58 41.77
CA GLY A 298 -16.84 -25.17 41.81
C GLY A 298 -16.83 -24.57 40.41
N HIS A 299 -17.77 -23.67 40.15
CA HIS A 299 -17.89 -22.86 38.94
C HIS A 299 -16.74 -21.84 38.82
N ASP A 300 -15.48 -22.28 38.95
CA ASP A 300 -14.34 -21.45 38.58
C ASP A 300 -14.40 -21.30 37.06
N GLU A 301 -15.06 -20.23 36.63
CA GLU A 301 -15.22 -19.86 35.23
C GLU A 301 -13.85 -19.86 34.56
N VAL A 302 -13.70 -20.77 33.61
CA VAL A 302 -12.56 -20.95 32.72
C VAL A 302 -12.46 -19.68 31.86
N ALA A 303 -11.80 -18.65 32.40
CA ALA A 303 -11.76 -17.32 31.83
C ALA A 303 -10.59 -17.18 30.86
N TRP A 304 -10.91 -17.02 29.58
CA TRP A 304 -9.95 -16.55 28.58
C TRP A 304 -9.42 -15.19 29.00
N ARG A 305 -8.14 -14.93 28.75
CA ARG A 305 -7.54 -13.64 29.13
C ARG A 305 -6.92 -12.96 27.92
N LEU A 306 -7.42 -11.78 27.58
CA LEU A 306 -6.79 -10.89 26.61
C LEU A 306 -5.78 -10.00 27.34
N GLU A 307 -4.50 -10.34 27.24
CA GLU A 307 -3.39 -9.59 27.82
C GLU A 307 -3.04 -8.36 26.97
N PHE A 308 -2.68 -7.28 27.67
CA PHE A 308 -2.21 -6.05 27.03
C PHE A 308 -0.69 -5.97 27.14
N LEU A 309 -0.03 -5.69 26.02
CA LEU A 309 1.42 -5.56 25.93
C LEU A 309 1.78 -4.32 25.11
N LEU A 310 2.99 -3.82 25.28
CA LEU A 310 3.66 -2.94 24.34
C LEU A 310 4.68 -3.74 23.52
N GLN A 311 4.68 -3.56 22.20
CA GLN A 311 5.68 -4.11 21.31
C GLN A 311 6.49 -2.98 20.67
N SER A 312 7.82 -3.14 20.59
CA SER A 312 8.67 -2.19 19.86
C SER A 312 8.34 -2.17 18.37
N THR A 313 8.38 -0.98 17.77
CA THR A 313 8.16 -0.80 16.34
C THR A 313 9.39 -1.10 15.48
N THR A 314 10.59 -1.03 16.07
CA THR A 314 11.87 -1.33 15.41
C THR A 314 12.21 -2.82 15.46
N ASP A 315 11.90 -3.49 16.57
CA ASP A 315 12.15 -4.92 16.76
C ASP A 315 10.90 -5.61 17.36
N PRO A 316 10.07 -6.24 16.52
CA PRO A 316 8.84 -6.91 16.95
C PRO A 316 9.02 -8.04 17.98
N SER A 317 10.25 -8.55 18.15
CA SER A 317 10.55 -9.55 19.17
C SER A 317 10.57 -8.96 20.58
N LEU A 318 10.78 -7.64 20.70
CA LEU A 318 10.79 -6.94 21.97
C LEU A 318 9.36 -6.58 22.38
N GLN A 319 8.85 -7.31 23.37
CA GLN A 319 7.51 -7.17 23.92
C GLN A 319 7.58 -7.02 25.44
N VAL A 320 6.78 -6.11 25.99
CA VAL A 320 6.72 -5.82 27.42
C VAL A 320 5.27 -5.88 27.87
N SER A 321 4.98 -6.65 28.91
CA SER A 321 3.61 -6.76 29.43
C SER A 321 3.15 -5.44 30.05
N ALA A 322 1.87 -5.14 29.97
CA ALA A 322 1.29 -3.99 30.67
C ALA A 322 1.57 -4.04 32.18
N HIS A 323 1.55 -5.22 32.79
CA HIS A 323 1.95 -5.38 34.20
C HIS A 323 3.35 -4.80 34.46
N GLN A 324 4.34 -5.12 33.61
CA GLN A 324 5.70 -4.57 33.73
C GLN A 324 5.75 -3.06 33.49
N VAL A 325 4.96 -2.54 32.53
CA VAL A 325 4.84 -1.09 32.27
C VAL A 325 4.32 -0.35 33.50
N TRP A 326 3.37 -0.94 34.24
CA TRP A 326 2.83 -0.37 35.47
C TRP A 326 3.79 -0.48 36.65
N SER A 327 4.42 -1.66 36.83
CA SER A 327 5.24 -1.94 38.02
C SER A 327 6.65 -1.35 37.97
N ALA A 328 7.24 -1.22 36.79
CA ALA A 328 8.66 -0.87 36.62
C ALA A 328 8.92 0.05 35.40
N PRO A 329 8.28 1.23 35.30
CA PRO A 329 8.40 2.11 34.14
C PRO A 329 9.83 2.64 33.92
N ALA A 330 10.58 2.93 34.98
CA ALA A 330 11.92 3.52 34.92
C ALA A 330 12.94 2.68 34.12
N GLY A 331 12.80 1.35 34.10
CA GLY A 331 13.66 0.47 33.30
C GLY A 331 13.37 0.53 31.79
N LEU A 332 12.17 0.98 31.43
CA LEU A 332 11.67 1.07 30.06
C LEU A 332 11.85 2.48 29.47
N GLU A 333 11.89 3.50 30.31
CA GLU A 333 12.04 4.92 29.92
C GLU A 333 13.28 5.22 29.07
N ARG A 334 14.30 4.36 29.14
CA ARG A 334 15.48 4.44 28.26
C ARG A 334 15.15 4.21 26.78
N TRP A 335 14.08 3.48 26.50
CA TRP A 335 13.72 3.01 25.16
C TRP A 335 12.36 3.56 24.71
N ILE A 336 11.45 3.80 25.65
CA ILE A 336 10.10 4.31 25.39
C ILE A 336 9.89 5.49 26.32
N GLU A 337 9.79 6.69 25.76
CA GLU A 337 9.45 7.88 26.55
C GLU A 337 8.01 7.75 27.09
N ARG A 338 7.85 7.89 28.42
CA ARG A 338 6.55 7.83 29.14
C ARG A 338 5.73 6.58 28.75
N PRO A 339 6.22 5.35 29.05
CA PRO A 339 5.62 4.11 28.54
C PRO A 339 4.18 3.88 29.03
N GLN A 340 3.83 4.39 30.21
CA GLN A 340 2.49 4.30 30.77
C GLN A 340 1.48 5.14 29.98
N GLU A 341 1.86 6.34 29.57
CA GLU A 341 0.98 7.22 28.78
C GLU A 341 0.83 6.71 27.36
N LEU A 342 1.91 6.18 26.78
CA LEU A 342 1.84 5.51 25.49
C LEU A 342 0.87 4.32 25.56
N LEU A 343 0.98 3.45 26.58
CA LEU A 343 0.05 2.34 26.76
C LEU A 343 -1.40 2.82 26.92
N LEU A 344 -1.67 3.86 27.71
CA LEU A 344 -3.02 4.42 27.86
C LEU A 344 -3.56 5.02 26.57
N GLY A 345 -2.72 5.71 25.80
CA GLY A 345 -3.09 6.26 24.49
C GLY A 345 -3.50 5.16 23.52
N GLU A 346 -2.69 4.09 23.42
CA GLU A 346 -2.98 2.94 22.58
C GLU A 346 -4.25 2.18 23.03
N LEU A 347 -4.43 1.96 24.33
CA LEU A 347 -5.62 1.32 24.89
C LEU A 347 -6.88 2.18 24.70
N GLY A 348 -6.77 3.50 24.84
CA GLY A 348 -7.84 4.45 24.54
C GLY A 348 -8.27 4.37 23.07
N ARG A 349 -7.30 4.36 22.14
CA ARG A 349 -7.56 4.14 20.71
C ARG A 349 -8.26 2.80 20.46
N ALA A 350 -7.78 1.74 21.09
CA ALA A 350 -8.35 0.41 20.97
C ALA A 350 -9.80 0.34 21.47
N SER A 351 -10.13 1.01 22.59
CA SER A 351 -11.52 1.07 23.09
C SER A 351 -12.47 1.87 22.21
N THR A 352 -11.95 2.83 21.44
CA THR A 352 -12.76 3.58 20.46
C THR A 352 -13.16 2.68 19.29
N VAL A 353 -12.26 1.77 18.89
CA VAL A 353 -12.46 0.84 17.78
C VAL A 353 -13.24 -0.40 18.20
N TYR A 354 -13.02 -0.91 19.42
CA TYR A 354 -13.72 -2.04 19.99
C TYR A 354 -14.30 -1.69 21.38
N PRO A 355 -15.51 -1.09 21.42
CA PRO A 355 -16.12 -0.55 22.64
C PRO A 355 -16.36 -1.57 23.75
N ASP A 356 -16.53 -2.86 23.43
CA ASP A 356 -16.71 -3.91 24.44
C ASP A 356 -15.53 -3.97 25.41
N MET A 357 -14.32 -3.57 24.98
CA MET A 357 -13.12 -3.54 25.82
C MET A 357 -13.12 -2.42 26.86
N ALA A 358 -14.02 -1.43 26.76
CA ALA A 358 -14.05 -0.28 27.67
C ALA A 358 -14.16 -0.70 29.14
N SER A 359 -14.78 -1.85 29.44
CA SER A 359 -14.85 -2.37 30.80
C SER A 359 -13.48 -2.70 31.40
N ALA A 360 -12.54 -3.18 30.58
CA ALA A 360 -11.20 -3.55 30.99
C ALA A 360 -10.34 -2.32 31.35
N LEU A 361 -10.68 -1.15 30.80
CA LEU A 361 -9.96 0.10 31.01
C LEU A 361 -10.43 0.89 32.24
N ARG A 362 -11.43 0.38 32.99
CA ARG A 362 -11.90 1.01 34.22
C ARG A 362 -10.94 0.82 35.42
N SER A 363 -9.98 -0.09 35.30
CA SER A 363 -8.90 -0.26 36.27
C SER A 363 -7.91 0.92 36.19
N SER A 364 -7.30 1.30 37.30
CA SER A 364 -6.20 2.28 37.33
C SER A 364 -4.92 1.76 36.67
N GLN A 365 -4.79 0.45 36.50
CA GLN A 365 -3.66 -0.22 35.86
C GLN A 365 -4.19 -1.34 34.95
N PRO A 366 -4.73 -1.00 33.77
CA PRO A 366 -5.27 -2.00 32.85
C PRO A 366 -4.13 -2.89 32.32
N SER A 367 -4.18 -4.17 32.66
CA SER A 367 -3.16 -5.16 32.25
C SER A 367 -3.70 -6.31 31.40
N GLY A 368 -5.02 -6.43 31.32
CA GLY A 368 -5.71 -7.38 30.47
C GLY A 368 -7.20 -7.39 30.77
N TRP A 369 -7.93 -8.22 30.01
CA TRP A 369 -9.36 -8.37 30.10
C TRP A 369 -9.73 -9.85 30.18
N ASN A 370 -10.48 -10.22 31.23
CA ASN A 370 -11.03 -11.57 31.35
C ASN A 370 -12.30 -11.68 30.50
N LEU A 371 -12.35 -12.72 29.69
CA LEU A 371 -13.38 -13.03 28.71
C LEU A 371 -13.96 -14.42 29.03
N ASP A 372 -15.28 -14.55 28.92
CA ASP A 372 -15.91 -15.85 28.80
C ASP A 372 -15.70 -16.43 27.39
N VAL A 373 -16.16 -17.66 27.16
CA VAL A 373 -16.00 -18.35 25.86
C VAL A 373 -16.69 -17.59 24.73
N ASP A 374 -17.88 -17.04 24.97
CA ASP A 374 -18.65 -16.32 23.95
C ASP A 374 -17.97 -14.99 23.58
N ALA A 375 -17.43 -14.28 24.56
CA ALA A 375 -16.69 -13.03 24.39
C ALA A 375 -15.34 -13.27 23.72
N ALA A 376 -14.64 -14.37 24.06
CA ALA A 376 -13.43 -14.79 23.36
C ALA A 376 -13.73 -15.12 21.88
N HIS A 377 -14.82 -15.85 21.61
CA HIS A 377 -15.25 -16.13 20.25
C HIS A 377 -15.59 -14.85 19.47
N ARG A 378 -16.39 -13.93 20.05
CA ARG A 378 -16.68 -12.62 19.43
C ARG A 378 -15.42 -11.79 19.17
N PHE A 379 -14.47 -11.81 20.10
CA PHE A 379 -13.19 -11.16 19.91
C PHE A 379 -12.44 -11.75 18.70
N LEU A 380 -12.35 -13.07 18.60
CA LEU A 380 -11.66 -13.74 17.48
C LEU A 380 -12.32 -13.48 16.13
N THR A 381 -13.66 -13.48 16.06
CA THR A 381 -14.38 -13.30 14.79
C THR A 381 -14.48 -11.84 14.34
N THR A 382 -14.48 -10.90 15.29
CA THR A 382 -14.80 -9.49 15.00
C THR A 382 -13.77 -8.53 15.59
N GLY A 383 -13.53 -8.60 16.90
CA GLY A 383 -12.66 -7.65 17.62
C GLY A 383 -11.22 -7.63 17.10
N ALA A 384 -10.66 -8.81 16.84
CA ALA A 384 -9.32 -8.99 16.30
C ALA A 384 -9.13 -8.23 14.97
N ALA A 385 -10.03 -8.44 14.01
CA ALA A 385 -9.97 -7.76 12.71
C ALA A 385 -10.12 -6.24 12.84
N LEU A 386 -10.95 -5.76 13.77
CA LEU A 386 -11.12 -4.32 14.02
C LEU A 386 -9.85 -3.70 14.61
N LEU A 387 -9.22 -4.33 15.59
CA LEU A 387 -7.99 -3.83 16.21
C LEU A 387 -6.83 -3.84 15.21
N ASP A 388 -6.67 -4.91 14.43
CA ASP A 388 -5.66 -4.99 13.37
C ASP A 388 -5.87 -3.90 12.30
N ALA A 389 -7.11 -3.66 11.89
CA ALA A 389 -7.46 -2.57 10.97
C ALA A 389 -7.15 -1.17 11.55
N ALA A 390 -7.11 -1.03 12.88
CA ALA A 390 -6.69 0.19 13.57
C ALA A 390 -5.17 0.28 13.81
N GLY A 391 -4.39 -0.65 13.26
CA GLY A 391 -2.93 -0.71 13.40
C GLY A 391 -2.46 -1.18 14.77
N LEU A 392 -3.33 -1.85 15.53
CA LEU A 392 -3.01 -2.47 16.81
C LEU A 392 -2.73 -3.96 16.59
N GLU A 393 -1.66 -4.47 17.17
CA GLU A 393 -1.22 -5.82 16.83
C GLU A 393 -1.90 -6.91 17.64
N LEU A 394 -1.96 -8.10 17.04
CA LEU A 394 -2.41 -9.33 17.67
C LEU A 394 -1.23 -10.30 17.82
N GLY A 395 -1.15 -10.99 18.95
CA GLY A 395 -0.13 -12.02 19.17
C GLY A 395 -0.20 -13.14 18.12
N ARG A 396 0.94 -13.64 17.65
CA ARG A 396 1.04 -14.65 16.57
C ARG A 396 0.21 -15.93 16.80
N GLU A 397 -0.08 -16.27 18.05
CA GLU A 397 -0.94 -17.42 18.41
C GLU A 397 -2.40 -17.23 17.94
N LEU A 398 -2.86 -15.98 17.77
CA LEU A 398 -4.19 -15.65 17.27
C LEU A 398 -4.34 -15.85 15.75
N HIS A 399 -3.28 -15.63 14.97
CA HIS A 399 -3.32 -15.83 13.52
C HIS A 399 -3.44 -17.32 13.12
N GLN A 400 -2.95 -18.24 13.95
CA GLN A 400 -3.11 -19.68 13.72
C GLN A 400 -4.55 -20.16 14.00
N CYS A 401 -5.27 -19.54 14.94
CA CYS A 401 -6.67 -19.87 15.21
C CYS A 401 -7.61 -19.47 14.06
N ASN A 402 -7.27 -18.46 13.26
CA ASN A 402 -8.08 -18.05 12.12
C ASN A 402 -7.92 -18.95 10.88
N SER A 403 -6.86 -19.78 10.83
CA SER A 403 -6.57 -20.71 9.73
C SER A 403 -6.79 -22.19 10.10
N SER A 404 -7.00 -22.51 11.38
CA SER A 404 -7.08 -23.89 11.86
C SER A 404 -8.45 -24.18 12.43
N SER A 405 -9.03 -25.32 12.04
CA SER A 405 -10.36 -25.82 12.41
C SER A 405 -10.50 -26.22 13.90
N MET A 406 -9.81 -25.56 14.82
CA MET A 406 -9.73 -25.93 16.24
C MET A 406 -10.98 -25.57 17.06
N VAL A 407 -11.86 -24.68 16.58
CA VAL A 407 -13.11 -24.33 17.30
C VAL A 407 -14.14 -25.47 17.28
N ARG A 408 -13.98 -26.50 16.44
CA ARG A 408 -14.87 -27.67 16.44
C ARG A 408 -14.55 -28.75 17.49
N GLY A 409 -13.43 -28.63 18.22
CA GLY A 409 -12.98 -29.65 19.16
C GLY A 409 -13.44 -29.48 20.60
N VAL A 410 -13.99 -28.32 20.97
CA VAL A 410 -14.35 -27.97 22.36
C VAL A 410 -15.85 -27.69 22.52
N ILE A 411 -16.63 -27.84 21.44
CA ILE A 411 -18.09 -27.78 21.45
C ILE A 411 -18.65 -29.10 20.91
N VAL A 412 -18.41 -30.20 21.64
CA VAL A 412 -19.28 -31.38 21.70
C VAL A 412 -19.27 -31.90 23.13
#